data_AF-A0A7V8FE95-F1
#
_entry.id   AF-A0A7V8FE95-F1
#
_cell.length_a   1.000
_cell.length_b   1.000
_cell.length_c   1.000
_cell.angle_alpha   90.00
_cell.angle_beta   90.00
_cell.angle_gamma   90.00
#
_symmetry.space_group_name_H-M   'P 1'
#
loop_
_entity.id
_entity.type
_entity.pdbx_description
1 polymer ?
#
loop_
_entity_poly.entity_id
_entity_poly.type
_entity_poly.pdbx_seq_one_letter_code
_entity_poly.pdbx_strand_id
1 'polypeptide(L)'
;MIEFGHLTRPGLRRELNEDTYHGDGELALWLVADGIGGPGCGEVASALARETIVREVRRGAALVHAIRTADEEIIRTSRRRKDTLPMGTTVVAARVQGNRYEVAWVGDSSAYL
;
A
#
# COMPACT_ATOMS: atom_id res chain seq x y z
N MET A 1 -19.39 13.07 -5.97
CA MET A 1 -18.22 12.43 -6.60
C MET A 1 -17.01 12.93 -5.83
N ILE A 2 -16.14 12.04 -5.37
CA ILE A 2 -14.91 12.46 -4.67
C ILE A 2 -13.89 12.81 -5.75
N GLU A 3 -13.51 14.08 -5.83
CA GLU A 3 -12.36 14.49 -6.63
C GLU A 3 -11.09 14.19 -5.85
N PHE A 4 -10.10 13.61 -6.51
CA PHE A 4 -8.82 13.30 -5.90
C PHE A 4 -7.67 13.52 -6.88
N GLY A 5 -6.51 13.81 -6.33
CA GLY A 5 -5.24 13.84 -7.03
C GLY A 5 -4.19 13.06 -6.25
N HIS A 6 -3.10 12.74 -6.91
CA HIS A 6 -1.99 12.01 -6.30
C HIS A 6 -0.65 12.52 -6.87
N LEU A 7 0.38 12.45 -6.05
CA LEU A 7 1.74 12.79 -6.46
C LEU A 7 2.71 11.92 -5.67
N THR A 8 3.77 11.47 -6.32
CA THR A 8 4.89 10.81 -5.66
C THR A 8 6.21 11.30 -6.27
N ARG A 9 7.28 11.37 -5.47
CA ARG A 9 8.61 11.79 -5.91
C ARG A 9 9.69 11.06 -5.09
N PRO A 10 10.82 10.66 -5.70
CA PRO A 10 11.95 10.07 -4.95
C PRO A 10 12.59 11.02 -3.92
N GLY A 11 12.35 12.33 -4.05
CA GLY A 11 13.04 13.37 -3.26
C GLY A 11 14.44 13.68 -3.80
N LEU A 12 15.33 14.17 -2.94
CA LEU A 12 16.67 14.65 -3.30
C LEU A 12 17.82 13.79 -2.75
N ARG A 13 17.49 12.71 -2.04
CA ARG A 13 18.46 11.89 -1.29
C ARG A 13 18.47 10.43 -1.73
N ARG A 14 17.30 9.88 -2.08
CA ARG A 14 17.16 8.51 -2.54
C ARG A 14 17.22 8.48 -4.07
N GLU A 15 17.87 7.47 -4.62
CA GLU A 15 17.90 7.24 -6.06
C GLU A 15 16.60 6.63 -6.57
N LEU A 16 15.93 5.85 -5.71
CA LEU A 16 14.74 5.11 -6.04
C LEU A 16 13.59 5.51 -5.13
N ASN A 17 12.40 5.61 -5.73
CA ASN A 17 11.18 5.87 -5.01
C ASN A 17 10.53 4.53 -4.62
N GLU A 18 10.54 4.23 -3.34
CA GLU A 18 9.93 3.01 -2.79
C GLU A 18 8.46 3.24 -2.37
N ASP A 19 7.95 4.47 -2.51
CA ASP A 19 6.57 4.82 -2.27
C ASP A 19 5.66 4.36 -3.41
N THR A 20 4.45 3.94 -3.06
CA THR A 20 3.36 3.78 -4.01
C THR A 20 2.05 4.30 -3.44
N TYR A 21 1.11 4.57 -4.34
CA TYR A 21 -0.25 4.94 -3.98
C TYR A 21 -1.24 4.27 -4.92
N HIS A 22 -2.51 4.31 -4.54
CA HIS A 22 -3.63 4.02 -5.43
C HIS A 22 -4.80 4.94 -5.07
N GLY A 23 -5.54 5.37 -6.07
CA GLY A 23 -6.79 6.10 -5.91
C GLY A 23 -7.76 5.66 -6.99
N ASP A 24 -8.92 5.18 -6.57
CA ASP A 24 -9.95 4.64 -7.46
C ASP A 24 -11.32 5.10 -6.95
N GLY A 25 -11.97 5.97 -7.74
CA GLY A 25 -13.29 6.51 -7.41
C GLY A 25 -14.43 5.51 -7.56
N GLU A 26 -14.26 4.44 -8.34
CA GLU A 26 -15.26 3.37 -8.51
C GLU A 26 -15.23 2.41 -7.32
N LEU A 27 -14.03 2.02 -6.88
CA LEU A 27 -13.84 1.24 -5.65
C LEU A 27 -14.01 2.09 -4.38
N ALA A 28 -14.01 3.41 -4.55
CA ALA A 28 -13.94 4.42 -3.51
C ALA A 28 -12.83 4.11 -2.49
N LEU A 29 -11.66 3.77 -3.02
CA LEU A 29 -10.49 3.30 -2.28
C LEU A 29 -9.28 4.20 -2.59
N TRP A 30 -8.60 4.62 -1.53
CA TRP A 30 -7.34 5.33 -1.59
C TRP A 30 -6.34 4.67 -0.66
N LEU A 31 -5.09 4.57 -1.08
CA LEU A 31 -4.02 4.07 -0.21
C LEU A 31 -2.67 4.68 -0.57
N VAL A 32 -1.79 4.72 0.42
CA VAL A 32 -0.36 5.02 0.30
C VAL A 32 0.40 3.91 1.01
N ALA A 33 1.54 3.53 0.45
CA ALA A 33 2.45 2.55 1.01
C ALA A 33 3.90 2.99 0.79
N ASP A 34 4.65 3.14 1.88
CA ASP A 34 6.09 3.48 1.88
C ASP A 34 6.88 2.18 2.08
N GLY A 35 7.58 1.77 1.02
CA GLY A 35 8.36 0.54 0.98
C GLY A 35 9.67 0.66 1.73
N ILE A 36 9.97 -0.34 2.56
CA ILE A 36 11.21 -0.45 3.30
C ILE A 36 11.95 -1.74 2.93
N GLY A 37 13.26 -1.62 2.73
CA GLY A 37 14.12 -2.78 2.47
C GLY A 37 15.51 -2.38 1.99
N GLY A 38 16.33 -3.39 1.71
CA GLY A 38 17.57 -3.19 0.97
C GLY A 38 17.34 -2.75 -0.48
N PRO A 39 18.40 -2.54 -1.26
CA PRO A 39 18.28 -2.16 -2.66
C PRO A 39 17.31 -3.08 -3.42
N GLY A 40 16.29 -2.51 -4.06
CA GLY A 40 15.33 -3.27 -4.89
C GLY A 40 14.22 -4.00 -4.11
N CYS A 41 14.09 -3.76 -2.80
CA CYS A 41 13.18 -4.51 -1.93
C CYS A 41 11.94 -3.70 -1.52
N GLY A 42 12.08 -2.41 -1.22
CA GLY A 42 10.96 -1.57 -0.77
C GLY A 42 9.94 -1.34 -1.88
N GLU A 43 10.38 -1.03 -3.10
CA GLU A 43 9.47 -0.84 -4.25
C GLU A 43 8.59 -2.07 -4.54
N VAL A 44 9.13 -3.27 -4.29
CA VAL A 44 8.45 -4.53 -4.55
C VAL A 44 7.43 -4.78 -3.45
N ALA A 45 7.79 -4.51 -2.19
CA ALA A 45 6.88 -4.66 -1.08
C ALA A 45 5.69 -3.68 -1.18
N SER A 46 5.94 -2.40 -1.46
CA SER A 46 4.88 -1.40 -1.58
C SER A 46 3.96 -1.67 -2.79
N ALA A 47 4.53 -2.03 -3.94
CA ALA A 47 3.75 -2.42 -5.12
C ALA A 47 2.88 -3.66 -4.86
N LEU A 48 3.44 -4.69 -4.20
CA LEU A 48 2.72 -5.91 -3.85
C LEU A 48 1.58 -5.62 -2.87
N ALA A 49 1.81 -4.78 -1.86
CA ALA A 49 0.75 -4.35 -0.96
C ALA A 49 -0.39 -3.68 -1.71
N ARG A 50 -0.08 -2.70 -2.56
CA ARG A 50 -1.07 -1.99 -3.39
C ARG A 50 -1.88 -2.96 -4.22
N GLU A 51 -1.23 -3.83 -4.99
CA GLU A 51 -1.88 -4.76 -5.91
C GLU A 51 -2.80 -5.74 -5.19
N THR A 52 -2.31 -6.31 -4.08
CA THR A 52 -3.09 -7.25 -3.27
C THR A 52 -4.27 -6.56 -2.59
N ILE A 53 -4.09 -5.38 -2.01
CA ILE A 53 -5.19 -4.65 -1.37
C ILE A 53 -6.29 -4.31 -2.38
N VAL A 54 -5.92 -3.78 -3.56
CA VAL A 54 -6.89 -3.44 -4.61
C VAL A 54 -7.63 -4.68 -5.09
N ARG A 55 -6.92 -5.79 -5.29
CA ARG A 55 -7.51 -7.07 -5.71
C ARG A 55 -8.52 -7.59 -4.69
N GLU A 56 -8.18 -7.61 -3.41
CA GLU A 56 -9.06 -8.15 -2.36
C GLU A 56 -10.26 -7.22 -2.11
N VAL A 57 -10.07 -5.89 -2.11
CA VAL A 57 -11.19 -4.94 -1.98
C VAL A 57 -12.14 -5.06 -3.17
N ARG A 58 -11.63 -5.24 -4.40
CA ARG A 58 -12.46 -5.48 -5.59
C ARG A 58 -13.27 -6.78 -5.49
N ARG A 59 -12.77 -7.78 -4.76
CA ARG A 59 -13.50 -9.02 -4.44
C ARG A 59 -14.51 -8.87 -3.29
N GLY A 60 -14.61 -7.68 -2.70
CA GLY A 60 -15.53 -7.39 -1.60
C GLY A 60 -14.95 -7.64 -0.20
N ALA A 61 -13.65 -7.87 -0.07
CA ALA A 61 -13.02 -8.01 1.23
C ALA A 61 -13.11 -6.71 2.06
N ALA A 62 -13.19 -6.86 3.38
CA ALA A 62 -12.98 -5.76 4.31
C ALA A 62 -11.52 -5.27 4.25
N LEU A 63 -11.30 -3.98 4.48
CA LEU A 63 -9.97 -3.37 4.32
C LEU A 63 -8.90 -4.02 5.20
N VAL A 64 -9.25 -4.36 6.45
CA VAL A 64 -8.35 -5.09 7.37
C VAL A 64 -7.95 -6.46 6.83
N HIS A 65 -8.87 -7.19 6.20
CA HIS A 65 -8.56 -8.48 5.59
C HIS A 65 -7.65 -8.31 4.38
N ALA A 66 -7.93 -7.32 3.52
CA ALA A 66 -7.09 -7.01 2.37
C ALA A 66 -5.64 -6.68 2.76
N ILE A 67 -5.44 -5.89 3.83
CA ILE A 67 -4.11 -5.56 4.37
C ILE A 67 -3.40 -6.80 4.93
N ARG A 68 -4.11 -7.69 5.65
CA ARG A 68 -3.51 -8.94 6.14
C ARG A 68 -3.08 -9.86 5.01
N THR A 69 -3.90 -10.00 3.98
CA THR A 69 -3.55 -10.79 2.79
C THR A 69 -2.31 -10.23 2.09
N ALA A 70 -2.19 -8.90 2.01
CA ALA A 70 -1.01 -8.23 1.49
C ALA A 70 0.25 -8.54 2.32
N ASP A 71 0.18 -8.45 3.65
CA ASP A 71 1.28 -8.79 4.56
C ASP A 71 1.76 -10.24 4.35
N GLU A 72 0.83 -11.20 4.30
CA GLU A 72 1.14 -12.60 4.05
C GLU A 72 1.83 -12.83 2.69
N GLU A 73 1.41 -12.09 1.65
CA GLU A 73 1.99 -12.17 0.31
C GLU A 73 3.40 -11.57 0.26
N ILE A 74 3.63 -10.46 0.97
CA ILE A 74 4.95 -9.84 1.14
C ILE A 74 5.88 -10.79 1.88
N ILE A 75 5.47 -11.36 3.01
CA ILE A 75 6.27 -12.33 3.78
C ILE A 75 6.61 -13.54 2.92
N ARG A 76 5.64 -14.08 2.17
CA ARG A 76 5.84 -15.23 1.28
C ARG A 76 6.83 -14.90 0.17
N THR A 77 6.73 -13.72 -0.43
CA THR A 77 7.61 -13.27 -1.52
C THR A 77 9.03 -12.99 -0.99
N SER A 78 9.14 -12.37 0.19
CA SER A 78 10.40 -12.05 0.85
C SER A 78 11.20 -13.32 1.13
N ARG A 79 10.53 -14.36 1.67
CA ARG A 79 11.15 -15.67 1.97
C ARG A 79 11.62 -16.44 0.73
N ARG A 80 11.09 -16.15 -0.46
CA ARG A 80 11.47 -16.84 -1.71
C ARG A 80 12.71 -16.24 -2.37
N ARG A 81 13.02 -14.97 -2.08
CA ARG A 81 14.21 -14.30 -2.60
C ARG A 81 15.40 -14.64 -1.71
N LYS A 82 16.17 -15.65 -2.10
CA LYS A 82 17.46 -15.95 -1.48
C LYS A 82 18.42 -14.80 -1.78
N ASP A 83 19.20 -14.39 -0.77
CA ASP A 83 20.21 -13.33 -0.84
C ASP A 83 19.70 -11.88 -0.93
N THR A 84 18.42 -11.62 -0.63
CA THR A 84 17.90 -10.25 -0.45
C THR A 84 17.60 -9.96 1.02
N LEU A 85 17.77 -8.70 1.41
CA LEU A 85 17.32 -8.23 2.72
C LEU A 85 15.79 -8.42 2.89
N PRO A 86 15.29 -8.54 4.13
CA PRO A 86 13.86 -8.54 4.38
C PRO A 86 13.20 -7.31 3.74
N MET A 87 12.04 -7.51 3.14
CA MET A 87 11.25 -6.44 2.55
C MET A 87 9.97 -6.23 3.34
N GLY A 88 9.53 -5.00 3.44
CA GLY A 88 8.30 -4.61 4.10
C GLY A 88 7.79 -3.31 3.52
N THR A 89 6.60 -2.90 3.94
CA THR A 89 6.04 -1.61 3.56
C THR A 89 5.11 -1.16 4.66
N THR A 90 5.02 0.15 4.87
CA THR A 90 3.89 0.74 5.56
C THR A 90 2.66 0.69 4.63
N VAL A 91 1.47 0.80 5.20
CA VAL A 91 0.22 1.00 4.46
C VAL A 91 -0.66 1.93 5.26
N VAL A 92 -1.24 2.94 4.62
CA VAL A 92 -2.46 3.60 5.09
C VAL A 92 -3.47 3.55 3.97
N ALA A 93 -4.69 3.10 4.26
CA ALA A 93 -5.75 3.01 3.28
C ALA A 93 -7.06 3.54 3.85
N ALA A 94 -7.83 4.22 3.00
CA ALA A 94 -9.14 4.74 3.30
C ALA A 94 -10.14 4.27 2.25
N ARG A 95 -11.33 3.88 2.69
CA ARG A 95 -12.45 3.56 1.82
C ARG A 95 -13.65 4.39 2.20
N VAL A 96 -14.27 5.07 1.23
CA VAL A 96 -15.35 6.04 1.49
C VAL A 96 -16.64 5.55 0.82
N GLN A 97 -17.69 5.37 1.60
CA GLN A 97 -18.99 4.89 1.13
C GLN A 97 -20.11 5.80 1.63
N GLY A 98 -20.66 6.61 0.73
CA GLY A 98 -21.68 7.60 1.08
C GLY A 98 -21.14 8.64 2.08
N ASN A 99 -21.70 8.66 3.29
CA ASN A 99 -21.29 9.56 4.38
C ASN A 99 -20.39 8.89 5.44
N ARG A 100 -19.93 7.67 5.18
CA ARG A 100 -19.07 6.91 6.10
C ARG A 100 -17.74 6.63 5.41
N TYR A 101 -16.71 6.50 6.21
CA TYR A 101 -15.41 6.03 5.74
C TYR A 101 -14.81 5.06 6.75
N GLU A 102 -13.98 4.16 6.26
CA GLU A 102 -13.10 3.32 7.07
C GLU A 102 -11.64 3.69 6.75
N VAL A 103 -10.79 3.69 7.77
CA VAL A 103 -9.33 3.84 7.62
C VAL A 103 -8.66 2.69 8.35
N ALA A 104 -7.66 2.08 7.71
CA ALA A 104 -6.82 1.07 8.30
C ALA A 104 -5.36 1.33 7.91
N TRP A 105 -4.44 1.14 8.85
CA TRP A 105 -3.02 1.38 8.60
C TRP A 105 -2.11 0.44 9.38
N VAL A 106 -0.88 0.30 8.87
CA VAL A 106 0.26 -0.39 9.48
C VAL A 106 1.50 0.45 9.21
N GLY A 107 2.29 0.73 10.25
CA GLY A 107 3.46 1.61 10.16
C GLY A 107 3.14 3.06 10.50
N ASP A 108 3.93 3.97 9.95
CA ASP A 108 3.95 5.41 10.26
C ASP A 108 3.43 6.31 9.12
N SER A 109 3.06 5.72 7.97
CA SER A 109 2.20 6.40 6.98
C SER A 109 0.89 6.86 7.62
N SER A 110 0.45 8.07 7.29
CA SER A 110 -0.62 8.77 8.02
C SER A 110 -1.75 9.24 7.12
N ALA A 111 -2.97 9.33 7.69
CA ALA A 111 -4.14 9.95 7.09
C ALA A 111 -4.63 11.11 7.98
N TYR A 112 -5.04 12.22 7.36
CA TYR A 112 -5.47 13.45 8.02
C TYR A 112 -6.84 13.89 7.47
N LEU A 113 -7.63 14.62 8.27
CA LEU A 113 -8.94 15.18 7.92
C LEU A 113 -8.97 16.69 8.18
#